data_AF-A0A9P5YBM8-F1
#
_entry.id   AF-A0A9P5YBM8-F1
#
_cell.length_a   1.000
_cell.length_b   1.000
_cell.length_c   1.000
_cell.angle_alpha   90.00
_cell.angle_beta   90.00
_cell.angle_gamma   90.00
#
_symmetry.space_group_name_H-M   'P 1'
#
loop_
_entity.id
_entity.type
_entity.pdbx_description
1 polymer ?
#
loop_
_entity_poly.entity_id
_entity_poly.type
_entity_poly.pdbx_seq_one_letter_code
_entity_poly.pdbx_strand_id
1 'polypeptide(L)'
;MSTKTRKSTRDIHCALTRSRTKNAHQSQTDDNPRKRKRSSSSDERDFGVSSTKNYIAICNTGASTAPKKLSTTPQKTATKSMDYAKELKKIKKDYAQVQNENIRLKEHNKTLEAAREADAEKIMLDANGVEEITACEICDTILWSPFLLPNCGHTFCQSCIERWFSQALAKHAAIFPDYDYRRTAGEQSEQISGHPSYTCPKCRTATSVRPVENFFLKTLVRSITSAIDRRKDLGSFLWKTSTILSLTTKYFP
;
A
#
# COMPACT_ATOMS: atom_id res chain seq x y z
N MET A 1 66.93 -33.55 24.19
CA MET A 1 67.10 -32.17 24.68
C MET A 1 67.35 -31.25 23.50
N SER A 2 66.92 -29.99 23.60
CA SER A 2 67.09 -28.89 22.65
C SER A 2 65.95 -28.66 21.64
N THR A 3 65.21 -27.60 21.96
CA THR A 3 64.06 -27.01 21.27
C THR A 3 64.52 -26.09 20.13
N LYS A 4 63.79 -26.06 19.02
CA LYS A 4 63.88 -24.98 18.01
C LYS A 4 62.50 -24.45 17.68
N THR A 5 62.16 -23.35 18.34
CA THR A 5 61.02 -22.47 18.06
C THR A 5 61.39 -21.54 16.90
N ARG A 6 60.59 -21.54 15.82
CA ARG A 6 60.62 -20.48 14.79
C ARG A 6 59.41 -19.58 14.96
N LYS A 7 59.69 -18.30 15.21
CA LYS A 7 58.76 -17.17 15.04
C LYS A 7 58.49 -16.97 13.55
N SER A 8 57.22 -16.74 13.19
CA SER A 8 56.88 -16.00 11.97
C SER A 8 55.67 -15.12 12.26
N THR A 9 55.92 -13.83 12.15
CA THR A 9 54.98 -12.72 12.22
C THR A 9 54.05 -12.72 11.01
N ARG A 10 52.77 -12.40 11.22
CA ARG A 10 52.02 -11.51 10.34
C ARG A 10 50.76 -11.01 11.02
N ASP A 11 50.80 -9.71 11.25
CA ASP A 11 49.74 -8.82 11.65
C ASP A 11 48.59 -8.80 10.63
N ILE A 12 47.36 -8.62 11.13
CA ILE A 12 46.40 -7.56 10.76
C ILE A 12 45.27 -7.70 11.79
N HIS A 13 45.38 -6.98 12.90
CA HIS A 13 44.36 -6.92 13.94
C HIS A 13 43.56 -5.62 13.80
N CYS A 14 42.29 -5.81 13.45
CA CYS A 14 41.10 -5.05 13.84
C CYS A 14 41.34 -3.67 14.48
N ALA A 15 41.29 -2.63 13.66
CA ALA A 15 41.00 -1.26 14.07
C ALA A 15 39.52 -0.97 13.78
N LEU A 16 38.76 -0.58 14.81
CA LEU A 16 37.67 0.40 14.82
C LEU A 16 36.79 0.16 16.06
N THR A 17 37.36 0.49 17.23
CA THR A 17 36.61 0.69 18.46
C THR A 17 35.97 2.07 18.47
N ARG A 18 34.65 2.02 18.66
CA ARG A 18 33.71 3.06 19.10
C ARG A 18 34.34 4.26 19.81
N SER A 19 34.13 5.44 19.24
CA SER A 19 34.10 6.72 19.95
C SER A 19 32.90 7.52 19.48
N ARG A 20 31.86 7.67 20.32
CA ARG A 20 30.99 8.84 20.28
C ARG A 20 30.14 8.99 21.55
N THR A 21 30.66 9.86 22.41
CA THR A 21 29.98 10.96 23.11
C THR A 21 28.61 10.71 23.75
N LYS A 22 28.64 10.68 25.09
CA LYS A 22 27.56 11.11 25.96
C LYS A 22 27.31 12.61 25.74
N ASN A 23 26.07 12.99 25.45
CA ASN A 23 25.58 14.32 25.79
C ASN A 23 24.09 14.19 26.17
N ALA A 24 23.86 14.34 27.47
CA ALA A 24 22.54 14.45 28.05
C ALA A 24 22.14 15.93 27.95
N HIS A 25 21.07 16.22 27.22
CA HIS A 25 20.33 17.47 27.39
C HIS A 25 18.88 17.15 27.69
N GLN A 26 18.56 17.50 28.92
CA GLN A 26 17.25 17.52 29.54
C GLN A 26 16.44 18.65 28.90
N SER A 27 15.29 18.33 28.31
CA SER A 27 14.25 19.31 28.04
C SER A 27 12.90 18.69 28.40
N GLN A 28 12.36 19.24 29.47
CA GLN A 28 10.97 19.08 29.89
C GLN A 28 10.10 19.85 28.90
N THR A 29 9.09 19.21 28.37
CA THR A 29 7.88 19.88 27.90
C THR A 29 6.69 19.15 28.47
N ASP A 30 6.12 19.74 29.51
CA ASP A 30 4.76 19.52 29.94
C ASP A 30 3.80 19.88 28.80
N ASP A 31 2.88 18.99 28.40
CA ASP A 31 1.59 19.39 27.84
C ASP A 31 0.57 18.23 27.77
N ASN A 32 -0.17 18.10 28.87
CA ASN A 32 -1.63 18.01 28.98
C ASN A 32 -2.47 17.14 27.99
N PRO A 33 -3.12 16.06 28.47
CA PRO A 33 -4.13 15.31 27.71
C PRO A 33 -5.50 16.00 27.80
N ARG A 34 -5.86 16.80 26.77
CA ARG A 34 -7.24 17.30 26.60
C ARG A 34 -8.19 16.16 26.22
N LYS A 35 -9.03 15.80 27.19
CA LYS A 35 -10.32 15.07 27.02
C LYS A 35 -11.10 15.63 25.83
N ARG A 36 -11.22 14.86 24.74
CA ARG A 36 -12.20 15.13 23.68
C ARG A 36 -13.52 14.46 24.05
N LYS A 37 -14.48 15.29 24.45
CA LYS A 37 -15.90 14.92 24.63
C LYS A 37 -16.47 14.46 23.29
N ARG A 38 -17.06 13.25 23.29
CA ARG A 38 -18.05 12.83 22.30
C ARG A 38 -19.28 13.71 22.44
N SER A 39 -19.63 14.44 21.39
CA SER A 39 -20.97 14.98 21.20
C SER A 39 -21.56 14.38 19.94
N SER A 40 -22.65 13.67 20.17
CA SER A 40 -23.69 13.24 19.24
C SER A 40 -24.43 14.42 18.60
N SER A 41 -25.32 14.09 17.67
CA SER A 41 -26.28 14.95 16.96
C SER A 41 -25.66 15.70 15.78
N SER A 42 -26.30 15.83 14.62
CA SER A 42 -27.62 15.40 14.14
C SER A 42 -27.70 15.81 12.66
N ASP A 43 -28.56 15.14 11.91
CA ASP A 43 -29.28 15.67 10.75
C ASP A 43 -28.48 16.20 9.55
N GLU A 44 -28.22 15.32 8.59
CA GLU A 44 -28.18 15.73 7.17
C GLU A 44 -29.38 15.10 6.49
N ARG A 45 -30.44 15.90 6.38
CA ARG A 45 -31.61 15.61 5.55
C ARG A 45 -31.22 15.78 4.09
N ASP A 46 -31.36 14.67 3.39
CA ASP A 46 -31.36 14.48 1.95
C ASP A 46 -32.30 15.49 1.25
N PHE A 47 -31.74 16.51 0.60
CA PHE A 47 -32.49 17.43 -0.25
C PHE A 47 -32.38 16.95 -1.70
N GLY A 48 -33.36 16.15 -2.11
CA GLY A 48 -33.61 15.80 -3.49
C GLY A 48 -33.87 17.06 -4.33
N VAL A 49 -32.90 17.44 -5.15
CA VAL A 49 -33.09 18.45 -6.19
C VAL A 49 -33.86 17.81 -7.34
N SER A 50 -35.14 18.16 -7.39
CA SER A 50 -36.08 17.83 -8.45
C SER A 50 -35.58 18.34 -9.80
N SER A 51 -35.39 17.41 -10.72
CA SER A 51 -35.07 17.62 -12.12
C SER A 51 -36.24 18.29 -12.83
N THR A 52 -36.14 19.59 -13.10
CA THR A 52 -37.02 20.27 -14.06
C THR A 52 -36.27 20.44 -15.38
N LYS A 53 -36.48 19.48 -16.28
CA LYS A 53 -36.13 19.60 -17.70
C LYS A 53 -37.07 20.61 -18.36
N ASN A 54 -36.65 21.87 -18.44
CA ASN A 54 -37.25 22.82 -19.38
C ASN A 54 -36.56 22.64 -20.75
N TYR A 55 -37.17 21.81 -21.58
CA TYR A 55 -36.84 21.65 -23.00
C TYR A 55 -37.42 22.86 -23.75
N ILE A 56 -36.56 23.73 -24.29
CA ILE A 56 -36.99 24.76 -25.23
C ILE A 56 -37.10 24.08 -26.60
N ALA A 57 -38.32 23.80 -27.03
CA ALA A 57 -38.61 23.38 -28.40
C ALA A 57 -38.56 24.62 -29.31
N ILE A 58 -37.52 24.68 -30.17
CA ILE A 58 -37.46 25.64 -31.27
C ILE A 58 -38.16 25.00 -32.47
N CYS A 59 -39.43 25.34 -32.70
CA CYS A 59 -40.10 25.08 -33.97
C CYS A 59 -40.05 26.33 -34.85
N ASN A 60 -39.25 26.25 -35.90
CA ASN A 60 -39.16 27.23 -36.96
C ASN A 60 -40.20 26.86 -38.04
N THR A 61 -41.30 27.61 -38.12
CA THR A 61 -42.17 27.60 -39.31
C THR A 61 -42.52 29.03 -39.66
N GLY A 62 -41.98 29.48 -40.79
CA GLY A 62 -42.30 30.78 -41.35
C GLY A 62 -43.75 30.84 -41.82
N ALA A 63 -44.42 31.93 -41.50
CA ALA A 63 -45.57 32.41 -42.24
C ALA A 63 -45.65 33.94 -42.09
N SER A 64 -45.58 34.60 -43.24
CA SER A 64 -45.67 36.03 -43.44
C SER A 64 -47.07 36.54 -43.13
N THR A 65 -47.22 37.52 -42.23
CA THR A 65 -48.34 38.49 -42.27
C THR A 65 -47.94 39.84 -41.66
N ALA A 66 -48.42 40.90 -42.34
CA ALA A 66 -48.13 42.33 -42.25
C ALA A 66 -48.31 43.02 -40.86
N PRO A 67 -47.76 44.24 -40.66
CA PRO A 67 -47.63 44.87 -39.35
C PRO A 67 -48.92 45.58 -38.91
N LYS A 68 -49.30 45.44 -37.64
CA LYS A 68 -50.31 46.27 -37.00
C LYS A 68 -49.67 47.20 -35.94
N LYS A 69 -50.18 48.43 -35.98
CA LYS A 69 -49.69 49.66 -35.36
C LYS A 69 -49.51 49.58 -33.84
N LEU A 70 -48.35 50.07 -33.42
CA LEU A 70 -48.09 51.06 -32.36
C LEU A 70 -49.28 51.40 -31.43
N SER A 71 -49.20 50.97 -30.17
CA SER A 71 -49.73 51.71 -29.02
C SER A 71 -48.75 51.59 -27.86
N THR A 72 -47.92 52.62 -27.72
CA THR A 72 -47.00 52.87 -26.61
C THR A 72 -47.78 53.35 -25.39
N THR A 73 -47.76 52.55 -24.30
CA THR A 73 -48.02 53.05 -22.95
C THR A 73 -46.68 53.07 -22.19
N PRO A 74 -46.09 54.25 -21.91
CA PRO A 74 -44.78 54.36 -21.28
C PRO A 74 -44.95 54.45 -19.77
N GLN A 75 -44.77 53.35 -19.05
CA GLN A 75 -44.54 53.38 -17.60
C GLN A 75 -44.18 51.96 -17.11
N LYS A 76 -43.09 51.83 -16.33
CA LYS A 76 -42.47 50.61 -15.72
C LYS A 76 -41.15 50.08 -16.34
N THR A 77 -40.41 50.87 -17.12
CA THR A 77 -39.06 50.48 -17.60
C THR A 77 -37.93 50.84 -16.62
N ALA A 78 -38.13 51.84 -15.75
CA ALA A 78 -37.10 52.31 -14.84
C ALA A 78 -36.78 51.34 -13.68
N THR A 79 -37.78 50.62 -13.15
CA THR A 79 -37.59 49.68 -12.02
C THR A 79 -36.84 48.41 -12.44
N LYS A 80 -37.21 47.83 -13.59
CA LYS A 80 -36.51 46.65 -14.16
C LYS A 80 -35.04 46.93 -14.45
N SER A 81 -34.71 48.14 -14.91
CA SER A 81 -33.32 48.56 -15.19
C SER A 81 -32.43 48.59 -13.94
N MET A 82 -32.99 48.89 -12.77
CA MET A 82 -32.23 48.94 -11.51
C MET A 82 -31.93 47.54 -10.96
N ASP A 83 -32.80 46.56 -11.22
CA ASP A 83 -32.62 45.18 -10.75
C ASP A 83 -31.54 44.44 -11.55
N TYR A 84 -31.47 44.63 -12.87
CA TYR A 84 -30.36 44.10 -13.69
C TYR A 84 -29.00 44.64 -13.27
N ALA A 85 -28.91 45.91 -12.88
CA ALA A 85 -27.66 46.50 -12.42
C ALA A 85 -27.18 45.89 -11.09
N LYS A 86 -28.09 45.52 -10.19
CA LYS A 86 -27.77 44.81 -8.93
C LYS A 86 -27.29 43.39 -9.21
N GLU A 87 -27.96 42.70 -10.13
CA GLU A 87 -27.62 41.33 -10.51
C GLU A 87 -26.26 41.23 -11.20
N LEU A 88 -25.93 42.16 -12.10
CA LEU A 88 -24.59 42.26 -12.70
C LEU A 88 -23.49 42.50 -11.66
N LYS A 89 -23.77 43.29 -10.61
CA LYS A 89 -22.81 43.48 -9.50
C LYS A 89 -22.60 42.19 -8.70
N LYS A 90 -23.67 41.42 -8.46
CA LYS A 90 -23.61 40.12 -7.78
C LYS A 90 -22.82 39.11 -8.62
N ILE A 91 -23.13 38.96 -9.91
CA ILE A 91 -22.41 38.06 -10.83
C ILE A 91 -20.92 38.40 -10.91
N LYS A 92 -20.56 39.69 -10.99
CA LYS A 92 -19.15 40.11 -10.98
C LYS A 92 -18.43 39.73 -9.69
N LYS A 93 -19.11 39.86 -8.53
CA LYS A 93 -18.57 39.45 -7.23
C LYS A 93 -18.38 37.93 -7.15
N ASP A 94 -19.37 37.17 -7.58
CA ASP A 94 -19.34 35.71 -7.57
C ASP A 94 -18.27 35.17 -8.53
N TYR A 95 -18.11 35.77 -9.72
CA TYR A 95 -17.03 35.44 -10.65
C TYR A 95 -15.65 35.69 -10.03
N ALA A 96 -15.44 36.83 -9.38
CA ALA A 96 -14.19 37.12 -8.68
C ALA A 96 -13.91 36.11 -7.56
N GLN A 97 -14.95 35.66 -6.84
CA GLN A 97 -14.82 34.63 -5.82
C GLN A 97 -14.40 33.28 -6.42
N VAL A 98 -15.03 32.84 -7.51
CA VAL A 98 -14.69 31.59 -8.21
C VAL A 98 -13.27 31.64 -8.80
N GLN A 99 -12.84 32.81 -9.28
CA GLN A 99 -11.45 33.00 -9.76
C GLN A 99 -10.44 32.84 -8.62
N ASN A 100 -10.71 33.44 -7.46
CA ASN A 100 -9.85 33.29 -6.28
C ASN A 100 -9.78 31.85 -5.77
N GLU A 101 -10.91 31.13 -5.80
CA GLU A 101 -10.96 29.72 -5.42
C GLU A 101 -10.19 28.82 -6.40
N ASN A 102 -10.30 29.08 -7.71
CA ASN A 102 -9.50 28.39 -8.71
C ASN A 102 -8.00 28.59 -8.51
N ILE A 103 -7.57 29.80 -8.15
CA ILE A 103 -6.15 30.08 -7.85
C ILE A 103 -5.69 29.24 -6.66
N ARG A 104 -6.49 29.20 -5.58
CA ARG A 104 -6.19 28.37 -4.39
C ARG A 104 -6.12 26.89 -4.72
N LEU A 105 -7.07 26.38 -5.49
CA LEU A 105 -7.09 24.97 -5.90
C LEU A 105 -5.90 24.61 -6.79
N LYS A 106 -5.49 25.50 -7.69
CA LYS A 106 -4.29 25.32 -8.52
C LYS A 106 -3.03 25.23 -7.67
N GLU A 107 -2.90 26.09 -6.66
CA GLU A 107 -1.77 26.06 -5.73
C GLU A 107 -1.77 24.79 -4.87
N HIS A 108 -2.94 24.35 -4.41
CA HIS A 108 -3.08 23.10 -3.67
C HIS A 108 -2.73 21.89 -4.54
N ASN A 109 -3.22 21.83 -5.78
CA ASN A 109 -2.88 20.76 -6.73
C ASN A 109 -1.38 20.73 -7.02
N LYS A 110 -0.74 21.88 -7.22
CA LYS A 110 0.70 21.97 -7.40
C LYS A 110 1.47 21.41 -6.18
N THR A 111 0.98 21.69 -4.97
CA THR A 111 1.55 21.15 -3.73
C THR A 111 1.38 19.63 -3.64
N LEU A 112 0.22 19.11 -4.03
CA LEU A 112 -0.05 17.67 -4.08
C LEU A 112 0.80 16.96 -5.14
N GLU A 113 0.98 17.55 -6.32
CA GLU A 113 1.85 17.02 -7.37
C GLU A 113 3.31 16.94 -6.89
N ALA A 114 3.83 18.00 -6.27
CA ALA A 114 5.18 17.99 -5.69
C ALA A 114 5.34 16.92 -4.58
N ALA A 115 4.32 16.73 -3.74
CA ALA A 115 4.34 15.67 -2.73
C ALA A 115 4.32 14.27 -3.36
N ARG A 116 3.55 14.06 -4.43
CA ARG A 116 3.51 12.79 -5.17
C ARG A 116 4.83 12.50 -5.88
N GLU A 117 5.49 13.51 -6.41
CA GLU A 117 6.83 13.39 -7.02
C GLU A 117 7.89 13.05 -5.97
N ALA A 118 7.85 13.69 -4.79
CA ALA A 118 8.72 13.33 -3.67
C ALA A 118 8.47 11.89 -3.17
N ASP A 119 7.21 11.44 -3.17
CA ASP A 119 6.86 10.04 -2.87
C ASP A 119 7.26 9.06 -3.99
N ALA A 120 7.45 9.52 -5.23
CA ALA A 120 7.87 8.69 -6.36
C ALA A 120 9.37 8.36 -6.35
N GLU A 121 10.18 9.11 -5.59
CA GLU A 121 11.59 8.77 -5.32
C GLU A 121 11.72 7.53 -4.41
N LYS A 122 10.61 7.05 -3.85
CA LYS A 122 10.56 5.83 -3.05
C LYS A 122 10.74 4.61 -3.97
N ILE A 123 11.70 3.76 -3.62
CA ILE A 123 12.08 2.52 -4.34
C ILE A 123 10.83 1.81 -4.89
N MET A 124 10.67 1.83 -6.22
CA MET A 124 9.66 1.04 -6.91
C MET A 124 10.13 -0.42 -6.95
N LEU A 125 9.57 -1.24 -6.06
CA LEU A 125 9.70 -2.69 -6.14
C LEU A 125 8.73 -3.20 -7.22
N ASP A 126 9.26 -3.88 -8.23
CA ASP A 126 8.44 -4.61 -9.20
C ASP A 126 7.61 -5.67 -8.47
N ALA A 127 6.31 -5.68 -8.73
CA ALA A 127 5.39 -6.61 -8.07
C ALA A 127 5.73 -8.06 -8.39
N ASN A 128 6.16 -8.34 -9.63
CA ASN A 128 6.50 -9.69 -10.06
C ASN A 128 7.77 -10.20 -9.37
N GLY A 129 8.82 -9.37 -9.33
CA GLY A 129 10.05 -9.73 -8.61
C GLY A 129 9.84 -9.97 -7.12
N VAL A 130 8.84 -9.32 -6.52
CA VAL A 130 8.48 -9.52 -5.11
C VAL A 130 7.74 -10.84 -4.88
N GLU A 131 6.88 -11.26 -5.80
CA GLU A 131 6.19 -12.55 -5.70
C GLU A 131 7.20 -13.71 -5.78
N GLU A 132 8.20 -13.62 -6.67
CA GLU A 132 9.25 -14.63 -6.80
C GLU A 132 10.07 -14.81 -5.51
N ILE A 133 10.54 -13.73 -4.90
CA ILE A 133 11.33 -13.80 -3.65
C ILE A 133 10.50 -14.20 -2.41
N THR A 134 9.18 -14.12 -2.49
CA THR A 134 8.27 -14.50 -1.40
C THR A 134 7.56 -15.84 -1.62
N ALA A 135 7.85 -16.52 -2.74
CA ALA A 135 7.29 -17.83 -3.06
C ALA A 135 8.08 -18.97 -2.41
N CYS A 136 7.37 -20.06 -2.14
CA CYS A 136 7.96 -21.31 -1.65
C CYS A 136 8.51 -22.13 -2.82
N GLU A 137 9.78 -22.51 -2.78
CA GLU A 137 10.48 -23.31 -3.81
C GLU A 137 9.95 -24.75 -3.99
N ILE A 138 8.92 -25.16 -3.25
CA ILE A 138 8.28 -26.49 -3.38
C ILE A 138 6.90 -26.39 -4.04
N CYS A 139 6.14 -25.34 -3.72
CA CYS A 139 4.74 -25.22 -4.14
C CYS A 139 4.44 -23.93 -4.88
N ASP A 140 5.43 -23.07 -5.08
CA ASP A 140 5.37 -21.79 -5.78
C ASP A 140 4.31 -20.81 -5.25
N THR A 141 3.87 -21.01 -4.00
CA THR A 141 2.91 -20.15 -3.32
C THR A 141 3.60 -19.20 -2.35
N ILE A 142 2.98 -18.04 -2.10
CA ILE A 142 3.42 -17.07 -1.09
C ILE A 142 3.64 -17.72 0.29
N LEU A 143 4.76 -17.38 0.91
CA LEU A 143 5.21 -17.88 2.22
C LEU A 143 4.46 -17.22 3.40
N TRP A 144 3.23 -17.66 3.68
CA TRP A 144 2.46 -17.19 4.86
C TRP A 144 3.02 -17.65 6.22
N SER A 145 3.62 -18.84 6.24
CA SER A 145 4.30 -19.43 7.40
C SER A 145 5.67 -19.94 6.96
N PRO A 146 6.66 -19.05 6.82
CA PRO A 146 8.00 -19.39 6.35
C PRO A 146 8.85 -20.06 7.42
N PHE A 147 9.50 -21.16 7.08
CA PHE A 147 10.46 -21.87 7.92
C PHE A 147 11.82 -21.95 7.24
N LEU A 148 12.84 -21.47 7.96
CA LEU A 148 14.23 -21.40 7.56
C LEU A 148 14.98 -22.68 7.99
N LEU A 149 15.81 -23.22 7.09
CA LEU A 149 16.79 -24.26 7.43
C LEU A 149 18.12 -23.62 7.85
N PRO A 150 18.53 -23.69 9.14
CA PRO A 150 19.71 -22.95 9.63
C PRO A 150 21.03 -23.33 8.96
N ASN A 151 21.17 -24.59 8.53
CA ASN A 151 22.40 -25.08 7.89
C ASN A 151 22.66 -24.45 6.50
N CYS A 152 21.63 -23.98 5.78
CA CYS A 152 21.79 -23.49 4.40
C CYS A 152 21.02 -22.20 4.07
N GLY A 153 20.15 -21.70 4.96
CA GLY A 153 19.40 -20.47 4.77
C GLY A 153 18.19 -20.55 3.82
N HIS A 154 17.86 -21.71 3.27
CA HIS A 154 16.69 -21.86 2.41
C HIS A 154 15.40 -21.85 3.23
N THR A 155 14.37 -21.21 2.68
CA THR A 155 13.09 -21.00 3.36
C THR A 155 11.96 -21.67 2.57
N PHE A 156 11.07 -22.36 3.28
CA PHE A 156 9.92 -23.06 2.70
C PHE A 156 8.66 -22.79 3.50
N CYS A 157 7.51 -23.14 2.96
CA CYS A 157 6.26 -23.15 3.71
C CYS A 157 6.30 -24.23 4.79
N GLN A 158 5.70 -23.98 5.96
CA GLN A 158 5.64 -24.94 7.07
C GLN A 158 5.20 -26.34 6.62
N SER A 159 4.06 -26.43 5.94
CA SER A 159 3.50 -27.71 5.50
C SER A 159 4.38 -28.42 4.46
N CYS A 160 5.13 -27.67 3.67
CA CYS A 160 6.04 -28.18 2.65
C CYS A 160 7.23 -28.88 3.30
N ILE A 161 7.90 -28.20 4.25
CA ILE A 161 9.08 -28.76 4.91
C ILE A 161 8.72 -29.88 5.88
N GLU A 162 7.57 -29.78 6.57
CA GLU A 162 7.04 -30.86 7.40
C GLU A 162 6.80 -32.12 6.56
N ARG A 163 6.09 -32.00 5.43
CA ARG A 163 5.84 -33.13 4.53
C ARG A 163 7.14 -33.76 4.03
N TRP A 164 8.11 -32.95 3.64
CA TRP A 164 9.41 -33.42 3.17
C TRP A 164 10.14 -34.25 4.23
N PHE A 165 10.21 -33.75 5.47
CA PHE A 165 10.85 -34.48 6.57
C PHE A 165 10.03 -35.70 7.03
N SER A 166 8.70 -35.63 7.02
CA SER A 166 7.87 -36.81 7.29
C SER A 166 8.12 -37.94 6.30
N GLN A 167 8.33 -37.63 5.01
CA GLN A 167 8.69 -38.64 4.02
C GLN A 167 10.08 -39.24 4.27
N ALA A 168 11.06 -38.43 4.64
CA ALA A 168 12.39 -38.91 4.99
C ALA A 168 12.34 -39.86 6.21
N LEU A 169 11.58 -39.49 7.24
CA LEU A 169 11.35 -40.30 8.43
C LEU A 169 10.63 -41.61 8.09
N ALA A 170 9.57 -41.57 7.27
CA ALA A 170 8.84 -42.77 6.88
C ALA A 170 9.71 -43.76 6.10
N LYS A 171 10.53 -43.27 5.15
CA LYS A 171 11.50 -44.10 4.41
C LYS A 171 12.52 -44.73 5.35
N HIS A 172 12.97 -43.98 6.34
CA HIS A 172 13.90 -44.48 7.34
C HIS A 172 13.26 -45.57 8.21
N ALA A 173 12.06 -45.33 8.75
CA ALA A 173 11.33 -46.30 9.56
C ALA A 173 11.03 -47.62 8.81
N ALA A 174 10.84 -47.56 7.48
CA ALA A 174 10.67 -48.76 6.66
C ALA A 174 11.94 -49.64 6.57
N ILE A 175 13.12 -49.04 6.67
CA ILE A 175 14.41 -49.74 6.64
C ILE A 175 14.83 -50.19 8.05
N PHE A 176 14.42 -49.46 9.08
CA PHE A 176 14.75 -49.70 10.47
C PHE A 176 13.46 -49.89 11.30
N PRO A 177 12.84 -51.10 11.29
CA PRO A 177 11.57 -51.36 12.00
C PRO A 177 11.64 -51.13 13.52
N ASP A 178 12.83 -51.31 14.12
CA ASP A 178 13.08 -51.10 15.55
C ASP A 178 13.36 -49.62 15.89
N TYR A 179 13.33 -48.71 14.92
CA TYR A 179 13.59 -47.29 15.13
C TYR A 179 12.39 -46.62 15.83
N ASP A 180 12.52 -46.37 17.13
CA ASP A 180 11.56 -45.58 17.91
C ASP A 180 12.00 -44.11 18.02
N TYR A 181 11.36 -43.26 17.22
CA TYR A 181 11.60 -41.81 17.23
C TYR A 181 11.20 -41.13 18.55
N ARG A 182 10.29 -41.74 19.34
CA ARG A 182 9.88 -41.18 20.64
C ARG A 182 10.96 -41.36 21.70
N ARG A 183 11.72 -42.45 21.60
CA ARG A 183 12.81 -42.77 22.52
C ARG A 183 14.07 -41.93 22.28
N THR A 184 14.23 -41.44 21.05
CA THR A 184 15.41 -40.70 20.59
C THR A 184 15.26 -39.17 20.58
N ALA A 185 14.08 -38.64 20.93
CA ALA A 185 13.80 -37.21 21.02
C ALA A 185 14.36 -36.53 22.29
N GLY A 186 15.08 -37.26 23.15
CA GLY A 186 15.80 -36.73 24.32
C GLY A 186 17.29 -36.46 24.03
N GLU A 187 17.92 -35.62 24.85
CA GLU A 187 19.27 -35.01 24.75
C GLU A 187 20.49 -35.93 24.48
N GLN A 188 20.33 -37.23 24.22
CA GLN A 188 21.43 -38.19 24.07
C GLN A 188 21.40 -38.94 22.72
N SER A 189 21.26 -38.22 21.61
CA SER A 189 21.21 -38.78 20.25
C SER A 189 22.58 -39.05 19.59
N GLU A 190 23.70 -38.78 20.28
CA GLU A 190 25.03 -38.83 19.66
C GLU A 190 25.60 -40.25 19.47
N GLN A 191 24.97 -41.29 20.04
CA GLN A 191 25.52 -42.67 20.00
C GLN A 191 24.64 -43.73 19.33
N ILE A 192 23.47 -43.38 18.79
CA ILE A 192 22.61 -44.36 18.12
C ILE A 192 22.88 -44.30 16.61
N SER A 193 23.49 -45.36 16.09
CA SER A 193 23.61 -45.56 14.65
C SER A 193 22.22 -45.77 14.04
N GLY A 194 21.89 -45.01 13.00
CA GLY A 194 20.61 -45.11 12.31
C GLY A 194 19.59 -44.04 12.69
N HIS A 195 19.97 -42.76 12.70
CA HIS A 195 18.98 -41.67 12.63
C HIS A 195 18.62 -41.35 11.17
N PRO A 196 17.38 -40.87 10.91
CA PRO A 196 16.99 -40.41 9.59
C PRO A 196 17.86 -39.24 9.15
N SER A 197 18.39 -39.32 7.93
CA SER A 197 19.08 -38.20 7.30
C SER A 197 18.06 -37.24 6.69
N TYR A 198 18.04 -36.02 7.20
CA TYR A 198 17.23 -34.93 6.63
C TYR A 198 18.11 -34.05 5.76
N THR A 199 17.57 -33.61 4.62
CA THR A 199 18.28 -32.75 3.66
C THR A 199 17.37 -31.63 3.18
N CYS A 200 17.98 -30.49 2.82
CA CYS A 200 17.27 -29.38 2.21
C CYS A 200 16.67 -29.77 0.84
N PRO A 201 15.37 -29.51 0.59
CA PRO A 201 14.74 -29.76 -0.71
C PRO A 201 15.43 -29.04 -1.89
N LYS A 202 15.96 -27.84 -1.65
CA LYS A 202 16.57 -26.99 -2.69
C LYS A 202 18.03 -27.36 -2.98
N CYS A 203 18.88 -27.41 -1.95
CA CYS A 203 20.32 -27.57 -2.13
C CYS A 203 20.88 -28.90 -1.60
N ARG A 204 20.04 -29.78 -1.06
CA ARG A 204 20.41 -31.09 -0.48
C ARG A 204 21.40 -31.05 0.69
N THR A 205 21.74 -29.87 1.20
CA THR A 205 22.54 -29.72 2.44
C THR A 205 21.89 -30.51 3.56
N ALA A 206 22.67 -31.31 4.27
CA ALA A 206 22.21 -32.06 5.43
C ALA A 206 21.73 -31.10 6.53
N THR A 207 20.59 -31.42 7.14
CA THR A 207 19.97 -30.61 8.19
C THR A 207 19.90 -31.41 9.47
N SER A 208 20.77 -31.07 10.42
CA SER A 208 20.74 -31.61 11.78
C SER A 208 19.94 -30.74 12.75
N VAL A 209 19.69 -29.49 12.38
CA VAL A 209 18.96 -28.51 13.21
C VAL A 209 17.50 -28.43 12.78
N ARG A 210 16.59 -28.29 13.76
CA ARG A 210 15.16 -28.11 13.49
C ARG A 210 14.92 -26.83 12.68
N PRO A 211 14.02 -26.84 11.68
CA PRO A 211 13.61 -25.64 10.98
C PRO A 211 13.07 -24.60 11.96
N VAL A 212 13.40 -23.33 11.73
CA VAL A 212 12.99 -22.21 12.58
C VAL A 212 12.07 -21.30 11.80
N GLU A 213 10.97 -20.86 12.41
CA GLU A 213 10.07 -19.91 11.79
C GLU A 213 10.78 -18.57 11.51
N ASN A 214 10.65 -18.05 10.29
CA ASN A 214 11.24 -16.78 9.88
C ASN A 214 10.23 -15.63 10.08
N PHE A 215 10.16 -15.10 11.30
CA PHE A 215 9.23 -14.02 11.66
C PHE A 215 9.45 -12.72 10.89
N PHE A 216 10.69 -12.44 10.49
CA PHE A 216 10.99 -11.27 9.68
C PHE A 216 10.35 -11.40 8.30
N LEU A 217 10.58 -12.51 7.62
CA LEU A 217 9.98 -12.76 6.31
C LEU A 217 8.44 -12.80 6.40
N LYS A 218 7.89 -13.39 7.46
CA LYS A 218 6.44 -13.39 7.72
C LYS A 218 5.85 -11.98 7.81
N THR A 219 6.54 -11.07 8.49
CA THR A 219 6.13 -9.66 8.61
C THR A 219 6.23 -8.93 7.28
N LEU A 220 7.30 -9.21 6.53
CA LEU A 220 7.53 -8.66 5.20
C LEU A 220 6.45 -9.08 4.20
N VAL A 221 6.17 -10.38 4.10
CA VAL A 221 5.12 -10.95 3.24
C VAL A 221 3.76 -10.32 3.54
N ARG A 222 3.39 -10.17 4.81
CA ARG A 222 2.13 -9.51 5.21
C ARG A 222 2.06 -8.05 4.77
N SER A 223 3.17 -7.32 4.93
CA SER A 223 3.23 -5.89 4.56
C SER A 223 3.10 -5.71 3.05
N ILE A 224 3.77 -6.57 2.28
CA ILE A 224 3.77 -6.58 0.82
C ILE A 224 2.39 -6.94 0.28
N THR A 225 1.82 -8.06 0.72
CA THR A 225 0.50 -8.53 0.27
C THR A 225 -0.59 -7.49 0.57
N SER A 226 -0.55 -6.90 1.77
CA SER A 226 -1.45 -5.78 2.13
C SER A 226 -1.29 -4.55 1.23
N ALA A 227 -0.08 -4.27 0.74
CA ALA A 227 0.17 -3.16 -0.19
C ALA A 227 -0.27 -3.48 -1.63
N ILE A 228 -0.12 -4.73 -2.06
CA ILE A 228 -0.59 -5.21 -3.37
C ILE A 228 -2.13 -5.15 -3.43
N ASP A 229 -2.81 -5.62 -2.39
CA ASP A 229 -4.29 -5.62 -2.33
C ASP A 229 -4.85 -4.19 -2.44
N ARG A 230 -4.25 -3.22 -1.72
CA ARG A 230 -4.64 -1.79 -1.84
C ARG A 230 -4.51 -1.23 -3.26
N ARG A 231 -3.56 -1.72 -4.08
CA ARG A 231 -3.42 -1.28 -5.48
C ARG A 231 -4.51 -1.85 -6.39
N LYS A 232 -4.95 -3.09 -6.14
CA LYS A 232 -6.03 -3.72 -6.93
C LYS A 232 -7.36 -2.96 -6.76
N ASP A 233 -7.63 -2.48 -5.56
CA ASP A 233 -8.83 -1.66 -5.28
C ASP A 233 -8.79 -0.29 -5.97
N LEU A 234 -7.61 0.35 -6.03
CA LEU A 234 -7.42 1.63 -6.72
C LEU A 234 -7.47 1.48 -8.25
N GLY A 235 -6.92 0.39 -8.80
CA GLY A 235 -7.04 0.06 -10.22
C GLY A 235 -8.49 -0.12 -10.65
N SER A 236 -9.32 -0.72 -9.78
CA SER A 236 -10.78 -0.84 -9.93
C SER A 236 -11.53 0.51 -9.91
N PHE A 237 -10.96 1.54 -9.30
CA PHE A 237 -11.57 2.87 -9.24
C PHE A 237 -11.22 3.73 -10.47
N LEU A 238 -10.02 3.57 -11.02
CA LEU A 238 -9.51 4.39 -12.12
C LEU A 238 -10.11 4.07 -13.51
N TRP A 239 -10.56 2.83 -13.77
CA TRP A 239 -11.34 2.55 -15.00
C TRP A 239 -12.75 3.14 -14.96
N LYS A 240 -13.35 3.24 -13.76
CA LYS A 240 -14.67 3.84 -13.57
C LYS A 240 -14.66 5.36 -13.78
N THR A 241 -13.57 6.04 -13.42
CA THR A 241 -13.46 7.51 -13.61
C THR A 241 -13.01 7.90 -15.02
N SER A 242 -12.25 7.06 -15.73
CA SER A 242 -11.88 7.30 -17.13
C SER A 242 -13.09 7.31 -18.08
N THR A 243 -14.12 6.50 -17.77
CA THR A 243 -15.38 6.49 -18.53
C THR A 243 -16.15 7.82 -18.38
N ILE A 244 -16.09 8.46 -17.21
CA ILE A 244 -16.81 9.71 -16.93
C ILE A 244 -16.13 10.92 -17.61
N LEU A 245 -14.80 10.94 -17.70
CA LEU A 245 -14.08 12.05 -18.36
C LEU A 245 -14.20 12.06 -19.89
N SER A 246 -14.45 10.90 -20.52
CA SER A 246 -14.65 10.81 -21.98
C SER A 246 -16.02 11.30 -22.46
N LEU A 247 -17.01 11.37 -21.55
CA LEU A 247 -18.37 11.79 -21.88
C LEU A 247 -18.59 13.31 -21.79
N THR A 248 -17.74 14.03 -21.05
CA THR A 248 -17.86 15.50 -20.89
C THR A 248 -17.14 16.29 -21.99
N THR A 249 -16.14 15.70 -22.66
CA THR A 249 -15.42 16.34 -23.78
C THR A 249 -16.11 16.18 -25.14
N LYS A 250 -17.14 15.33 -25.26
CA LYS A 250 -17.91 15.14 -26.50
C LYS A 250 -19.17 16.00 -26.63
N TYR A 251 -19.55 16.77 -25.60
CA TYR A 251 -20.84 17.49 -25.56
C TYR A 251 -20.76 18.98 -25.22
N PHE A 252 -19.57 19.59 -25.20
CA PHE A 252 -19.41 21.04 -25.07
C PHE A 252 -18.41 21.57 -26.10
N PRO A 253 -18.89 22.10 -27.25
CA PRO A 253 -18.15 23.11 -28.02
C PRO A 253 -18.15 24.47 -27.29
#